data_AF-A0A370GS64-F1
#
_entry.id   AF-A0A370GS64-F1
#
_cell.length_a   1.000
_cell.length_b   1.000
_cell.length_c   1.000
_cell.angle_alpha   90.00
_cell.angle_beta   90.00
_cell.angle_gamma   90.00
#
_symmetry.space_group_name_H-M   'P 1'
#
loop_
_entity.id
_entity.type
_entity.pdbx_description
1 polymer ?
#
loop_
_entity_poly.entity_id
_entity_poly.type
_entity_poly.pdbx_seq_one_letter_code
_entity_poly.pdbx_strand_id
1 'polypeptide(L)'
;MVWTLIAVAAFLAIPGIFDGMALGQTGDAGGNGIGVLDFMDIRDSDGVRATSYQFSTDEGSLFEPGNTMRSALIHIELQIWLFLQIPACEFVGFAAGYEWLDPFHRAMIGVAEGITRQVATPLVLITAAAIGSLIVALFIARGFYSRATTQICFMLLVAVLSPVFLAEPLAEVLSPDGLLAQGRDLGISVAAGLNGNANPNPADQVEVMQAGLVDNLVRHPLQTWNFGHVVDRSPVCREAWSAAVVVGDGSDIREAMRDCGDSAAHARASEPSWGQVGSGLVIILLSPLASLVLVILSFMIVRDGCYAIYHGFMMIFGFAAGGFIYGPTQNFLIRNVVDAFVAAGRMSAFTIFLGVYTLFLNNLFLQAGG
;
A
#
# COMPACT_ATOMS: atom_id res chain seq x y z
N MET A 1 -15.10 12.52 3.03
CA MET A 1 -14.62 12.53 1.64
C MET A 1 -13.54 13.58 1.42
N VAL A 2 -13.81 14.89 1.59
CA VAL A 2 -12.78 15.95 1.41
C VAL A 2 -11.57 15.77 2.33
N TRP A 3 -11.78 15.51 3.62
CA TRP A 3 -10.67 15.22 4.56
C TRP A 3 -9.85 13.97 4.20
N THR A 4 -10.49 12.98 3.60
CA THR A 4 -9.85 11.75 3.15
C THR A 4 -8.96 12.03 1.92
N LEU A 5 -9.44 12.85 0.98
CA LEU A 5 -8.67 13.26 -0.19
C LEU A 5 -7.49 14.16 0.18
N ILE A 6 -7.67 15.07 1.15
CA ILE A 6 -6.58 15.91 1.67
C ILE A 6 -5.54 15.04 2.40
N ALA A 7 -5.97 14.07 3.21
CA ALA A 7 -5.07 13.16 3.90
C ALA A 7 -4.30 12.26 2.94
N VAL A 8 -4.96 11.78 1.88
CA VAL A 8 -4.32 11.02 0.77
C VAL A 8 -3.29 11.88 0.05
N ALA A 9 -3.62 13.12 -0.32
CA ALA A 9 -2.70 14.02 -1.00
C ALA A 9 -1.48 14.37 -0.12
N ALA A 10 -1.68 14.55 1.19
CA ALA A 10 -0.60 14.72 2.14
C ALA A 10 0.26 13.45 2.28
N PHE A 11 -0.35 12.26 2.30
CA PHE A 11 0.36 10.98 2.44
C PHE A 11 1.13 10.55 1.20
N LEU A 12 0.68 10.88 -0.01
CA LEU A 12 1.44 10.63 -1.25
C LEU A 12 2.78 11.39 -1.27
N ALA A 13 2.93 12.45 -0.47
CA ALA A 13 4.20 13.17 -0.29
C ALA A 13 5.11 12.59 0.81
N ILE A 14 4.61 11.65 1.63
CA ILE A 14 5.31 11.12 2.81
C ILE A 14 6.35 10.02 2.51
N PRO A 15 6.21 9.13 1.50
CA PRO A 15 7.27 8.18 1.17
C PRO A 15 8.63 8.86 0.96
N GLY A 16 8.64 10.04 0.31
CA GLY A 16 9.84 10.86 0.12
C GLY A 16 10.40 11.52 1.39
N ILE A 17 9.69 11.53 2.52
CA ILE A 17 10.18 12.11 3.78
C ILE A 17 10.93 11.06 4.62
N PHE A 18 10.54 9.78 4.53
CA PHE A 18 11.19 8.71 5.29
C PHE A 18 12.51 8.25 4.64
N ASP A 19 12.62 8.27 3.30
CA ASP A 19 13.88 7.97 2.59
C ASP A 19 14.66 9.21 2.10
N GLY A 20 14.00 10.37 2.00
CA GLY A 20 14.62 11.61 1.50
C GLY A 20 15.64 12.27 2.43
N MET A 21 15.92 11.69 3.61
CA MET A 21 16.99 12.20 4.49
C MET A 21 18.38 11.60 4.18
N ALA A 22 18.54 10.76 3.16
CA ALA A 22 19.82 10.08 2.92
C ALA A 22 20.40 10.11 1.49
N LEU A 23 19.72 10.62 0.45
CA LEU A 23 20.27 10.57 -0.92
C LEU A 23 20.59 11.95 -1.48
N GLY A 24 21.85 12.34 -1.31
CA GLY A 24 22.50 13.21 -2.29
C GLY A 24 22.51 12.50 -3.65
N GLN A 25 22.33 13.28 -4.72
CA GLN A 25 22.47 12.86 -6.12
C GLN A 25 23.72 12.00 -6.29
N THR A 26 23.57 10.68 -6.24
CA THR A 26 24.59 9.72 -6.63
C THR A 26 24.17 9.27 -8.00
N GLY A 27 24.98 9.69 -8.98
CA GLY A 27 24.54 9.80 -10.34
C GLY A 27 24.42 8.47 -11.06
N ASP A 28 23.49 8.44 -11.99
CA ASP A 28 23.73 7.85 -13.30
C ASP A 28 23.38 8.91 -14.34
N ALA A 29 24.43 9.57 -14.85
CA ALA A 29 24.32 10.59 -15.88
C ALA A 29 24.15 9.89 -17.23
N GLY A 30 22.93 9.45 -17.54
CA GLY A 30 22.63 8.78 -18.81
C GLY A 30 21.16 8.60 -19.18
N GLY A 31 20.21 8.69 -18.23
CA GLY A 31 18.79 8.49 -18.53
C GLY A 31 17.95 9.77 -18.42
N ASN A 32 17.06 10.00 -19.39
CA ASN A 32 16.01 11.05 -19.39
C ASN A 32 14.89 10.81 -18.34
N GLY A 33 15.18 10.09 -17.25
CA GLY A 33 14.23 9.73 -16.20
C GLY A 33 13.98 10.84 -15.17
N ILE A 34 12.90 10.72 -14.40
CA ILE A 34 12.58 11.68 -13.32
C ILE A 34 13.51 11.44 -12.13
N GLY A 35 14.65 12.13 -12.09
CA GLY A 35 15.64 11.96 -11.02
C GLY A 35 15.12 12.24 -9.60
N VAL A 36 14.03 13.00 -9.43
CA VAL A 36 13.40 13.21 -8.11
C VAL A 36 12.59 12.01 -7.62
N LEU A 37 12.24 11.06 -8.49
CA LEU A 37 11.46 9.86 -8.14
C LEU A 37 12.33 8.59 -8.05
N ASP A 38 13.64 8.71 -8.33
CA ASP A 38 14.55 7.56 -8.38
C ASP A 38 14.71 6.86 -7.01
N PHE A 39 14.38 7.57 -5.92
CA PHE A 39 14.38 7.00 -4.58
C PHE A 39 13.32 5.91 -4.36
N MET A 40 12.26 5.85 -5.18
CA MET A 40 11.17 4.87 -4.99
C MET A 40 11.48 3.49 -5.60
N ASP A 41 12.56 3.34 -6.39
CA ASP A 41 13.03 2.11 -7.09
C ASP A 41 11.95 1.09 -7.51
N ILE A 42 10.82 1.57 -8.04
CA ILE A 42 9.73 0.68 -8.45
C ILE A 42 10.08 0.00 -9.77
N ARG A 43 9.90 -1.32 -9.81
CA ARG A 43 10.16 -2.14 -11.01
C ARG A 43 8.90 -2.77 -11.56
N ASP A 44 8.89 -2.95 -12.86
CA ASP A 44 7.89 -3.75 -13.57
C ASP A 44 8.22 -5.25 -13.51
N SER A 45 7.37 -6.09 -14.11
CA SER A 45 7.58 -7.55 -14.05
C SER A 45 8.79 -8.05 -14.83
N ASP A 46 9.42 -7.21 -15.66
CA ASP A 46 10.68 -7.51 -16.35
C ASP A 46 11.90 -6.91 -15.62
N GLY A 47 11.71 -6.32 -14.44
CA GLY A 47 12.76 -5.74 -13.61
C GLY A 47 13.22 -4.34 -14.04
N VAL A 48 12.52 -3.71 -14.99
CA VAL A 48 12.82 -2.36 -15.50
C VAL A 48 12.25 -1.32 -14.55
N ARG A 49 13.03 -0.28 -14.24
CA ARG A 49 12.59 0.80 -13.36
C ARG A 49 11.51 1.64 -14.05
N ALA A 50 10.42 1.94 -13.34
CA ALA A 50 9.38 2.81 -13.87
C ALA A 50 9.88 4.24 -14.16
N THR A 51 10.95 4.68 -13.48
CA THR A 51 11.58 6.00 -13.71
C THR A 51 12.39 6.08 -15.00
N SER A 52 12.79 4.95 -15.61
CA SER A 52 13.51 4.93 -16.89
C SER A 52 12.59 4.89 -18.10
N TYR A 53 11.27 4.90 -17.89
CA TYR A 53 10.31 4.91 -18.98
C TYR A 53 10.36 6.22 -19.76
N GLN A 54 10.44 6.10 -21.08
CA GLN A 54 10.56 7.21 -22.00
C GLN A 54 9.66 7.01 -23.22
N PHE A 55 9.25 8.13 -23.82
CA PHE A 55 8.48 8.12 -25.05
C PHE A 55 9.43 8.03 -26.24
N SER A 56 9.20 7.06 -27.13
CA SER A 56 10.02 6.86 -28.34
C SER A 56 9.38 7.63 -29.49
N THR A 57 9.97 8.76 -29.85
CA THR A 57 9.56 9.54 -31.03
C THR A 57 10.78 10.17 -31.67
N ASP A 58 10.71 10.46 -32.98
CA ASP A 58 11.72 11.30 -33.62
C ASP A 58 11.60 12.74 -33.07
N GLU A 59 12.66 13.22 -32.41
CA GLU A 59 12.69 14.55 -31.78
C GLU A 59 12.79 15.68 -32.83
N GLY A 60 13.01 15.35 -34.10
CA GLY A 60 13.12 16.29 -35.21
C GLY A 60 14.47 17.03 -35.23
N SER A 61 14.86 17.50 -36.40
CA SER A 61 16.09 18.30 -36.58
C SER A 61 15.79 19.81 -36.46
N LEU A 62 16.84 20.65 -36.37
CA LEU A 62 16.75 22.13 -36.41
C LEU A 62 15.92 22.68 -37.59
N PHE A 63 15.70 21.86 -38.63
CA PHE A 63 14.97 22.21 -39.84
C PHE A 63 13.49 21.77 -39.85
N GLU A 64 13.02 21.07 -38.82
CA GLU A 64 11.63 20.61 -38.67
C GLU A 64 11.01 21.09 -37.34
N PRO A 65 10.82 22.41 -37.15
CA PRO A 65 10.39 22.98 -35.87
C PRO A 65 9.02 22.48 -35.40
N GLY A 66 8.17 22.01 -36.32
CA GLY A 66 6.87 21.43 -36.00
C GLY A 66 6.96 20.08 -35.28
N ASN A 67 7.97 19.25 -35.62
CA ASN A 67 8.18 17.94 -35.00
C ASN A 67 8.80 18.10 -33.62
N THR A 68 9.79 18.99 -33.48
CA THR A 68 10.40 19.34 -32.20
C THR A 68 9.41 19.94 -31.20
N MET A 69 8.46 20.77 -31.65
CA MET A 69 7.41 21.31 -30.77
C MET A 69 6.50 20.19 -30.25
N ARG A 70 6.10 19.24 -31.12
CA ARG A 70 5.20 18.14 -30.72
C ARG A 70 5.90 17.13 -29.81
N SER A 71 7.14 16.75 -30.12
CA SER A 71 7.93 15.86 -29.26
C SER A 71 8.10 16.48 -27.88
N ALA A 72 8.47 17.77 -27.79
CA ALA A 72 8.60 18.47 -26.52
C ALA A 72 7.32 18.46 -25.69
N LEU A 73 6.15 18.67 -26.31
CA LEU A 73 4.85 18.58 -25.63
C LEU A 73 4.59 17.16 -25.10
N ILE A 74 4.82 16.13 -25.91
CA ILE A 74 4.64 14.73 -25.52
C ILE A 74 5.56 14.38 -24.35
N HIS A 75 6.82 14.81 -24.37
CA HIS A 75 7.73 14.59 -23.25
C HIS A 75 7.24 15.28 -21.98
N ILE A 76 6.78 16.54 -22.04
CA ILE A 76 6.23 17.23 -20.87
C ILE A 76 5.00 16.47 -20.33
N GLU A 77 4.09 16.06 -21.21
CA GLU A 77 2.92 15.27 -20.84
C GLU A 77 3.33 13.95 -20.16
N LEU A 78 4.33 13.26 -20.70
CA LEU A 78 4.85 12.01 -20.13
C LEU A 78 5.39 12.24 -18.71
N GLN A 79 6.21 13.27 -18.53
CA GLN A 79 6.81 13.57 -17.22
C GLN A 79 5.73 13.89 -16.17
N ILE A 80 4.71 14.67 -16.54
CA ILE A 80 3.57 14.95 -15.65
C ILE A 80 2.82 13.67 -15.31
N TRP A 81 2.57 12.80 -16.29
CA TRP A 81 1.84 11.57 -16.08
C TRP A 81 2.61 10.57 -15.19
N LEU A 82 3.91 10.36 -15.46
CA LEU A 82 4.77 9.51 -14.64
C LEU A 82 4.87 10.04 -13.21
N PHE A 83 4.96 11.37 -13.03
CA PHE A 83 4.96 12.00 -11.71
C PHE A 83 3.67 11.74 -10.92
N LEU A 84 2.53 11.52 -11.58
CA LEU A 84 1.28 11.16 -10.91
C LEU A 84 1.16 9.65 -10.65
N GLN A 85 1.60 8.80 -11.58
CA GLN A 85 1.39 7.35 -11.49
C GLN A 85 2.44 6.62 -10.65
N ILE A 86 3.72 7.00 -10.73
CA ILE A 86 4.79 6.30 -10.00
C ILE A 86 4.56 6.40 -8.47
N PRO A 87 4.33 7.58 -7.87
CA PRO A 87 4.05 7.66 -6.43
C PRO A 87 2.76 6.93 -6.02
N ALA A 88 1.76 6.86 -6.91
CA ALA A 88 0.54 6.12 -6.64
C ALA A 88 0.80 4.61 -6.57
N CYS A 89 1.61 4.06 -7.48
CA CYS A 89 2.03 2.66 -7.44
C CYS A 89 2.87 2.37 -6.19
N GLU A 90 3.81 3.27 -5.86
CA GLU A 90 4.66 3.11 -4.68
C GLU A 90 3.84 3.09 -3.40
N PHE A 91 2.89 4.00 -3.26
CA PHE A 91 2.05 4.07 -2.08
C PHE A 91 1.23 2.78 -1.87
N VAL A 92 0.86 2.09 -2.94
CA VAL A 92 0.20 0.79 -2.86
C VAL A 92 1.17 -0.30 -2.39
N GLY A 93 2.38 -0.34 -2.94
CA GLY A 93 3.46 -1.21 -2.48
C GLY A 93 3.76 -1.01 -1.00
N PHE A 94 4.00 0.25 -0.60
CA PHE A 94 4.19 0.66 0.79
C PHE A 94 3.07 0.19 1.71
N ALA A 95 1.80 0.44 1.35
CA ALA A 95 0.66 0.05 2.18
C ALA A 95 0.51 -1.48 2.31
N ALA A 96 0.76 -2.22 1.23
CA ALA A 96 0.66 -3.68 1.19
C ALA A 96 1.86 -4.40 1.81
N GLY A 97 3.06 -3.83 1.72
CA GLY A 97 4.30 -4.36 2.27
C GLY A 97 4.35 -4.34 3.80
N TYR A 98 3.57 -3.44 4.43
CA TYR A 98 3.52 -3.25 5.89
C TYR A 98 4.86 -2.82 6.52
N GLU A 99 5.89 -2.53 5.72
CA GLU A 99 7.17 -1.96 6.19
C GLU A 99 6.95 -0.66 6.98
N TRP A 100 5.88 0.05 6.66
CA TRP A 100 5.43 1.22 7.39
C TRP A 100 5.13 0.96 8.86
N LEU A 101 4.82 -0.27 9.27
CA LEU A 101 4.56 -0.64 10.66
C LEU A 101 5.83 -0.75 11.50
N ASP A 102 6.97 -1.10 10.93
CA ASP A 102 8.23 -1.32 11.66
C ASP A 102 8.71 -0.11 12.48
N PRO A 103 8.68 1.14 11.98
CA PRO A 103 9.00 2.30 12.79
C PRO A 103 7.99 2.51 13.92
N PHE A 104 6.68 2.27 13.68
CA PHE A 104 5.65 2.38 14.71
C PHE A 104 5.80 1.30 15.78
N HIS A 105 6.09 0.06 15.38
CA HIS A 105 6.37 -1.06 16.27
C HIS A 105 7.49 -0.70 17.24
N ARG A 106 8.64 -0.27 16.70
CA ARG A 106 9.82 0.10 17.51
C ARG A 106 9.54 1.26 18.47
N ALA A 107 8.82 2.29 18.02
CA ALA A 107 8.49 3.43 18.85
C ALA A 107 7.43 3.10 19.93
N MET A 108 6.39 2.34 19.58
CA MET A 108 5.24 2.12 20.46
C MET A 108 5.47 1.03 21.50
N ILE A 109 6.26 0.00 21.22
CA ILE A 109 6.56 -1.04 22.23
C ILE A 109 7.26 -0.42 23.44
N GLY A 110 8.27 0.44 23.23
CA GLY A 110 8.96 1.11 24.33
C GLY A 110 8.03 1.97 25.19
N VAL A 111 7.07 2.67 24.55
CA VAL A 111 6.07 3.48 25.26
C VAL A 111 5.05 2.59 25.99
N ALA A 112 4.57 1.54 25.34
CA ALA A 112 3.62 0.58 25.88
C ALA A 112 4.19 -0.15 27.10
N GLU A 113 5.45 -0.60 27.04
CA GLU A 113 6.16 -1.19 28.17
C GLU A 113 6.32 -0.18 29.32
N GLY A 114 6.72 1.06 29.01
CA GLY A 114 6.89 2.11 30.01
C GLY A 114 5.60 2.41 30.77
N ILE A 115 4.48 2.52 30.06
CA ILE A 115 3.16 2.74 30.65
C ILE A 115 2.69 1.50 31.41
N THR A 116 2.89 0.31 30.85
CA THR A 116 2.50 -0.94 31.50
C THR A 116 3.21 -1.11 32.83
N ARG A 117 4.50 -0.79 32.93
CA ARG A 117 5.24 -0.81 34.21
C ARG A 117 4.67 0.14 35.26
N GLN A 118 4.06 1.26 34.84
CA GLN A 118 3.45 2.23 35.77
C GLN A 118 2.01 1.86 36.15
N VAL A 119 1.24 1.32 35.20
CA VAL A 119 -0.20 1.09 35.36
C VAL A 119 -0.49 -0.33 35.85
N ALA A 120 0.24 -1.35 35.38
CA ALA A 120 0.07 -2.74 35.75
C ALA A 120 0.85 -3.11 37.02
N THR A 121 0.86 -2.24 38.02
CA THR A 121 1.47 -2.57 39.31
C THR A 121 0.59 -3.57 40.06
N PRO A 122 1.18 -4.47 40.87
CA PRO A 122 0.40 -5.39 41.71
C PRO A 122 -0.64 -4.66 42.58
N LEU A 123 -0.33 -3.45 43.04
CA LEU A 123 -1.23 -2.62 43.82
C LEU A 123 -2.48 -2.21 43.03
N VAL A 124 -2.32 -1.77 41.78
CA VAL A 124 -3.46 -1.40 40.90
C VAL A 124 -4.33 -2.61 40.60
N LEU A 125 -3.72 -3.78 40.32
CA LEU A 125 -4.47 -5.01 40.06
C LEU A 125 -5.26 -5.46 41.30
N ILE A 126 -4.63 -5.49 42.47
CA ILE A 126 -5.30 -5.89 43.73
C ILE A 126 -6.43 -4.92 44.06
N THR A 127 -6.21 -3.61 43.92
CA THR A 127 -7.25 -2.61 44.20
C THR A 127 -8.41 -2.70 43.21
N ALA A 128 -8.15 -2.86 41.91
CA ALA A 128 -9.18 -3.04 40.89
C ALA A 128 -9.98 -4.33 41.13
N ALA A 129 -9.31 -5.44 41.45
CA ALA A 129 -9.94 -6.70 41.77
C ALA A 129 -10.79 -6.62 43.06
N ALA A 130 -10.33 -5.89 44.08
CA ALA A 130 -11.09 -5.65 45.31
C ALA A 130 -12.37 -4.85 45.03
N ILE A 131 -12.28 -3.78 44.21
CA ILE A 131 -13.45 -2.99 43.79
C ILE A 131 -14.43 -3.87 43.00
N GLY A 132 -13.95 -4.67 42.04
CA GLY A 132 -14.77 -5.62 41.29
C GLY A 132 -15.49 -6.62 42.20
N SER A 133 -14.75 -7.19 43.16
CA SER A 133 -15.27 -8.16 44.13
C SER A 133 -16.34 -7.54 45.04
N LEU A 134 -16.19 -6.27 45.43
CA LEU A 134 -17.20 -5.53 46.19
C LEU A 134 -18.50 -5.39 45.39
N ILE A 135 -18.42 -5.07 44.09
CA ILE A 135 -19.60 -4.96 43.22
C ILE A 135 -20.31 -6.31 43.09
N VAL A 136 -19.56 -7.41 42.94
CA VAL A 136 -20.12 -8.77 42.94
C VAL A 136 -20.85 -9.06 44.25
N ALA A 137 -20.24 -8.75 45.40
CA ALA A 137 -20.88 -8.93 46.70
C ALA A 137 -22.20 -8.13 46.83
N LEU A 138 -22.23 -6.90 46.29
CA LEU A 138 -23.44 -6.08 46.25
C LEU A 138 -24.53 -6.66 45.34
N PHE A 139 -24.17 -7.30 44.22
CA PHE A 139 -25.14 -7.99 43.37
C PHE A 139 -25.74 -9.21 44.05
N ILE A 140 -24.93 -9.99 44.76
CA ILE A 140 -25.40 -11.13 45.57
C ILE A 140 -26.33 -10.63 46.67
N ALA A 141 -25.94 -9.60 47.42
CA ALA A 141 -26.76 -9.02 48.49
C ALA A 141 -28.10 -8.46 47.98
N ARG A 142 -28.17 -7.98 46.73
CA ARG A 142 -29.40 -7.51 46.08
C ARG A 142 -30.20 -8.61 45.36
N GLY A 143 -29.75 -9.87 45.40
CA GLY A 143 -30.44 -11.00 44.77
C GLY A 143 -30.22 -11.13 43.24
N PHE A 144 -29.29 -10.38 42.66
CA PHE A 144 -28.97 -10.43 41.22
C PHE A 144 -27.91 -11.51 40.90
N TYR A 145 -28.22 -12.78 41.20
CA TYR A 145 -27.27 -13.90 41.04
C TYR A 145 -26.74 -14.08 39.60
N SER A 146 -27.58 -13.85 38.59
CA SER A 146 -27.17 -13.94 37.19
C SER A 146 -26.09 -12.92 36.84
N ARG A 147 -26.27 -11.64 37.22
CA ARG A 147 -25.27 -10.57 36.99
C ARG A 147 -23.99 -10.77 37.78
N ALA A 148 -24.11 -11.28 39.01
CA ALA A 148 -22.94 -11.64 39.83
C ALA A 148 -22.10 -12.73 39.15
N THR A 149 -22.75 -13.78 38.65
CA THR A 149 -22.07 -14.89 37.96
C THR A 149 -21.36 -14.42 36.70
N THR A 150 -22.01 -13.61 35.86
CA THR A 150 -21.38 -13.05 34.65
C THR A 150 -20.16 -12.19 34.98
N GLN A 151 -20.23 -11.40 36.07
CA GLN A 151 -19.11 -10.57 36.48
C GLN A 151 -17.93 -11.40 37.00
N ILE A 152 -18.20 -12.46 37.79
CA ILE A 152 -17.15 -13.38 38.26
C ILE A 152 -16.46 -14.03 37.07
N CYS A 153 -17.21 -14.56 36.10
CA CYS A 153 -16.64 -15.17 34.89
C CYS A 153 -15.77 -14.18 34.13
N PHE A 154 -16.21 -12.92 33.97
CA PHE A 154 -15.43 -11.92 33.27
C PHE A 154 -14.15 -11.53 34.04
N MET A 155 -14.24 -11.32 35.36
CA MET A 155 -13.07 -11.04 36.18
C MET A 155 -12.04 -12.17 36.14
N LEU A 156 -12.49 -13.43 36.12
CA LEU A 156 -11.61 -14.59 35.95
C LEU A 156 -10.95 -14.60 34.57
N LEU A 157 -11.72 -14.31 33.52
CA LEU A 157 -11.18 -14.23 32.16
C LEU A 157 -10.12 -13.12 32.04
N VAL A 158 -10.39 -11.93 32.58
CA VAL A 158 -9.41 -10.85 32.63
C VAL A 158 -8.21 -11.24 33.48
N ALA A 159 -8.39 -11.89 34.64
CA ALA A 159 -7.27 -12.33 35.48
C ALA A 159 -6.33 -13.31 34.77
N VAL A 160 -6.85 -14.15 33.87
CA VAL A 160 -6.05 -15.10 33.07
C VAL A 160 -5.38 -14.40 31.88
N LEU A 161 -6.08 -13.52 31.18
CA LEU A 161 -5.57 -12.87 29.97
C LEU A 161 -4.65 -11.67 30.26
N SER A 162 -4.89 -10.93 31.35
CA SER A 162 -4.12 -9.73 31.70
C SER A 162 -2.61 -10.00 31.82
N PRO A 163 -2.13 -11.04 32.52
CA PRO A 163 -0.69 -11.31 32.61
C PRO A 163 -0.05 -11.61 31.25
N VAL A 164 -0.76 -12.32 30.37
CA VAL A 164 -0.27 -12.65 29.03
C VAL A 164 -0.13 -11.39 28.19
N PHE A 165 -1.18 -10.55 28.16
CA PHE A 165 -1.19 -9.32 27.38
C PHE A 165 -0.23 -8.25 27.94
N LEU A 166 -0.12 -8.12 29.26
CA LEU A 166 0.71 -7.09 29.91
C LEU A 166 2.19 -7.47 30.00
N ALA A 167 2.56 -8.74 29.77
CA ALA A 167 3.95 -9.16 29.71
C ALA A 167 4.65 -8.55 28.48
N GLU A 168 3.98 -8.60 27.32
CA GLU A 168 4.43 -8.03 26.06
C GLU A 168 3.31 -7.16 25.48
N PRO A 169 3.11 -5.95 26.05
CA PRO A 169 2.01 -5.10 25.64
C PRO A 169 2.18 -4.72 24.18
N LEU A 170 1.09 -4.84 23.41
CA LEU A 170 1.03 -4.55 21.97
C LEU A 170 1.68 -5.61 21.06
N ALA A 171 2.39 -6.62 21.59
CA ALA A 171 2.95 -7.71 20.77
C ALA A 171 1.85 -8.51 20.06
N GLU A 172 0.73 -8.78 20.72
CA GLU A 172 -0.43 -9.43 20.09
C GLU A 172 -0.99 -8.69 18.87
N VAL A 173 -0.72 -7.38 18.73
CA VAL A 173 -1.16 -6.58 17.58
C VAL A 173 -0.02 -6.37 16.57
N LEU A 174 1.20 -6.08 17.05
CA LEU A 174 2.33 -5.60 16.24
C LEU A 174 3.46 -6.62 16.04
N SER A 175 3.43 -7.77 16.71
CA SER A 175 4.43 -8.84 16.49
C SER A 175 4.40 -9.33 15.03
N PRO A 176 5.50 -9.90 14.51
CA PRO A 176 5.50 -10.59 13.22
C PRO A 176 4.38 -11.63 13.06
N ASP A 177 3.96 -12.27 14.15
CA ASP A 177 2.82 -13.20 14.19
C ASP A 177 1.55 -12.56 14.78
N GLY A 178 1.55 -11.25 15.00
CA GLY A 178 0.47 -10.50 15.61
C GLY A 178 -0.74 -10.34 14.69
N LEU A 179 -1.84 -9.86 15.26
CA LEU A 179 -3.13 -9.70 14.60
C LEU A 179 -3.05 -8.94 13.26
N LEU A 180 -2.22 -7.90 13.17
CA LEU A 180 -2.05 -7.12 11.95
C LEU A 180 -1.30 -7.89 10.86
N ALA A 181 -0.26 -8.64 11.23
CA ALA A 181 0.50 -9.46 10.30
C ALA A 181 -0.33 -10.63 9.78
N GLN A 182 -1.08 -11.31 10.66
CA GLN A 182 -2.02 -12.36 10.23
C GLN A 182 -3.08 -11.81 9.27
N GLY A 183 -3.62 -10.62 9.57
CA GLY A 183 -4.58 -9.94 8.70
C GLY A 183 -4.01 -9.62 7.32
N ARG A 184 -2.75 -9.16 7.27
CA ARG A 184 -2.00 -8.93 6.02
C ARG A 184 -1.85 -10.21 5.23
N ASP A 185 -1.28 -11.23 5.85
CA ASP A 185 -0.88 -12.46 5.16
C ASP A 185 -2.10 -13.21 4.62
N LEU A 186 -3.23 -13.16 5.34
CA LEU A 186 -4.51 -13.63 4.85
C LEU A 186 -5.01 -12.81 3.64
N GLY A 187 -4.89 -11.48 3.70
CA GLY A 187 -5.26 -10.61 2.58
C GLY A 187 -4.41 -10.86 1.33
N ILE A 188 -3.10 -10.94 1.49
CA ILE A 188 -2.13 -11.18 0.42
C ILE A 188 -2.31 -12.58 -0.17
N SER A 189 -2.45 -13.62 0.65
CA SER A 189 -2.61 -15.00 0.16
C SER A 189 -3.89 -15.17 -0.66
N VAL A 190 -5.00 -14.55 -0.24
CA VAL A 190 -6.25 -14.55 -1.02
C VAL A 190 -6.08 -13.75 -2.31
N ALA A 191 -5.49 -12.55 -2.26
CA ALA A 191 -5.21 -11.75 -3.44
C ALA A 191 -4.32 -12.50 -4.45
N ALA A 192 -3.26 -13.15 -3.97
CA ALA A 192 -2.34 -13.95 -4.78
C ALA A 192 -3.02 -15.18 -5.40
N GLY A 193 -3.86 -15.87 -4.63
CA GLY A 193 -4.67 -16.98 -5.13
C GLY A 193 -5.63 -16.55 -6.24
N LEU A 194 -6.26 -15.39 -6.10
CA LEU A 194 -7.10 -14.80 -7.16
C LEU A 194 -6.28 -14.44 -8.42
N ASN A 195 -5.00 -14.08 -8.24
CA ASN A 195 -4.04 -13.81 -9.31
C ASN A 195 -3.35 -15.07 -9.87
N GLY A 196 -3.78 -16.27 -9.48
CA GLY A 196 -3.31 -17.54 -10.04
C GLY A 196 -2.08 -18.14 -9.38
N ASN A 197 -1.61 -17.58 -8.26
CA ASN A 197 -0.52 -18.15 -7.48
C ASN A 197 -1.06 -19.05 -6.36
N ALA A 198 -0.89 -20.37 -6.52
CA ALA A 198 -1.39 -21.37 -5.57
C ALA A 198 -0.48 -21.59 -4.34
N ASN A 199 0.74 -21.05 -4.33
CA ASN A 199 1.66 -21.17 -3.18
C ASN A 199 2.38 -19.83 -2.92
N PRO A 200 1.67 -18.83 -2.38
CA PRO A 200 2.23 -17.50 -2.18
C PRO A 200 3.19 -17.46 -0.99
N ASN A 201 4.43 -17.04 -1.21
CA ASN A 201 5.28 -16.48 -0.16
C ASN A 201 4.89 -15.00 0.01
N PRO A 202 4.35 -14.55 1.17
CA PRO A 202 3.76 -13.22 1.32
C PRO A 202 4.72 -12.06 0.99
N ALA A 203 6.02 -12.21 1.29
CA ALA A 203 7.04 -11.20 0.97
C ALA A 203 7.20 -11.02 -0.55
N ASP A 204 7.32 -12.13 -1.28
CA ASP A 204 7.48 -12.11 -2.74
C ASP A 204 6.18 -11.67 -3.45
N GLN A 205 5.02 -11.81 -2.81
CA GLN A 205 3.73 -11.44 -3.41
C GLN A 205 3.49 -9.94 -3.48
N VAL A 206 4.04 -9.15 -2.55
CA VAL A 206 3.89 -7.69 -2.59
C VAL A 206 4.66 -7.12 -3.78
N GLU A 207 5.89 -7.58 -3.99
CA GLU A 207 6.72 -7.20 -5.14
C GLU A 207 6.05 -7.61 -6.46
N VAL A 208 5.54 -8.84 -6.56
CA VAL A 208 4.80 -9.31 -7.74
C VAL A 208 3.52 -8.48 -7.99
N MET A 209 2.78 -8.13 -6.94
CA MET A 209 1.60 -7.29 -7.05
C MET A 209 1.96 -5.85 -7.48
N GLN A 210 3.04 -5.30 -6.95
CA GLN A 210 3.55 -3.97 -7.31
C GLN A 210 4.05 -3.94 -8.75
N ALA A 211 4.80 -4.95 -9.18
CA ALA A 211 5.22 -5.11 -10.56
C ALA A 211 4.02 -5.21 -11.52
N GLY A 212 3.00 -5.99 -11.17
CA GLY A 212 1.75 -6.07 -11.94
C GLY A 212 0.96 -4.76 -11.98
N LEU A 213 1.03 -3.94 -10.91
CA LEU A 213 0.44 -2.60 -10.90
C LEU A 213 1.17 -1.66 -11.86
N VAL A 214 2.50 -1.71 -11.88
CA VAL A 214 3.33 -0.91 -12.80
C VAL A 214 3.06 -1.31 -14.24
N ASP A 215 2.95 -2.61 -14.51
CA ASP A 215 2.61 -3.12 -15.84
C ASP A 215 1.27 -2.52 -16.33
N ASN A 216 0.24 -2.58 -15.49
CA ASN A 216 -1.12 -2.20 -15.88
C ASN A 216 -1.38 -0.69 -15.84
N LEU A 217 -0.78 0.05 -14.92
CA LEU A 217 -1.04 1.49 -14.77
C LEU A 217 -0.03 2.36 -15.52
N VAL A 218 1.15 1.81 -15.83
CA VAL A 218 2.23 2.57 -16.45
C VAL A 218 2.69 1.92 -17.75
N ARG A 219 3.15 0.67 -17.74
CA ARG A 219 3.78 0.07 -18.92
C ARG A 219 2.81 -0.05 -20.10
N HIS A 220 1.67 -0.71 -19.91
CA HIS A 220 0.70 -0.93 -20.99
C HIS A 220 0.09 0.38 -21.51
N PRO A 221 -0.35 1.33 -20.67
CA PRO A 221 -0.81 2.63 -21.16
C PRO A 221 0.25 3.40 -21.92
N LEU A 222 1.52 3.35 -21.48
CA LEU A 222 2.63 3.99 -22.18
C LEU A 222 2.86 3.35 -23.56
N GLN A 223 2.84 2.03 -23.66
CA GLN A 223 2.98 1.32 -24.92
C GLN A 223 1.82 1.63 -25.87
N THR A 224 0.57 1.63 -25.38
CA THR A 224 -0.60 2.02 -26.17
C THR A 224 -0.51 3.48 -26.63
N TRP A 225 -0.01 4.38 -25.77
CA TRP A 225 0.19 5.78 -26.14
C TRP A 225 1.27 5.96 -27.21
N ASN A 226 2.38 5.25 -27.06
CA ASN A 226 3.54 5.36 -27.94
C ASN A 226 3.29 4.67 -29.30
N PHE A 227 2.90 3.40 -29.27
CA PHE A 227 2.82 2.53 -30.44
C PHE A 227 1.39 2.35 -30.99
N GLY A 228 0.37 2.71 -30.21
CA GLY A 228 -1.04 2.50 -30.58
C GLY A 228 -1.61 1.16 -30.11
N HIS A 229 -0.77 0.27 -29.57
CA HIS A 229 -1.15 -1.01 -28.99
C HIS A 229 -0.08 -1.49 -28.00
N VAL A 230 -0.42 -2.50 -27.20
CA VAL A 230 0.51 -3.14 -26.27
C VAL A 230 1.45 -4.09 -27.02
N VAL A 231 2.75 -3.79 -27.02
CA VAL A 231 3.78 -4.57 -27.73
C VAL A 231 4.18 -5.85 -26.97
N ASP A 232 3.89 -5.89 -25.67
CA ASP A 232 4.20 -7.03 -24.79
C ASP A 232 3.47 -8.33 -25.15
N ARG A 233 2.52 -8.31 -26.09
CA ARG A 233 1.85 -9.53 -26.59
C ARG A 233 2.81 -10.49 -27.29
N SER A 234 3.84 -9.95 -27.92
CA SER A 234 4.93 -10.76 -28.48
C SER A 234 6.03 -10.84 -27.43
N PRO A 235 6.42 -12.06 -26.97
CA PRO A 235 7.49 -12.19 -25.99
C PRO A 235 8.81 -11.61 -26.49
N VAL A 236 9.07 -11.68 -27.80
CA VAL A 236 10.25 -11.11 -28.44
C VAL A 236 10.24 -9.58 -28.39
N CYS A 237 9.09 -8.95 -28.67
CA CYS A 237 8.97 -7.49 -28.59
C CYS A 237 8.95 -6.98 -27.15
N ARG A 238 8.40 -7.75 -26.21
CA ARG A 238 8.46 -7.46 -24.78
C ARG A 238 9.90 -7.31 -24.29
N GLU A 239 10.73 -8.33 -24.56
CA GLU A 239 12.14 -8.33 -24.17
C GLU A 239 12.93 -7.22 -24.88
N ALA A 240 12.70 -7.03 -26.19
CA ALA A 240 13.36 -5.98 -26.96
C ALA A 240 13.02 -4.57 -26.44
N TRP A 241 11.74 -4.32 -26.10
CA TRP A 241 11.32 -3.04 -25.51
C TRP A 241 11.97 -2.82 -24.14
N SER A 242 11.89 -3.81 -23.25
CA SER A 242 12.47 -3.72 -21.90
C SER A 242 13.97 -3.45 -21.95
N ALA A 243 14.71 -4.16 -22.80
CA ALA A 243 16.14 -3.96 -22.97
C ALA A 243 16.48 -2.56 -23.48
N ALA A 244 15.74 -2.06 -24.48
CA ALA A 244 15.96 -0.72 -25.03
C ALA A 244 15.62 0.40 -24.04
N VAL A 245 14.61 0.21 -23.19
CA VAL A 245 14.25 1.15 -22.11
C VAL A 245 15.36 1.23 -21.06
N VAL A 246 16.01 0.13 -20.72
CA VAL A 246 17.14 0.12 -19.77
C VAL A 246 18.34 0.89 -20.29
N VAL A 247 18.59 0.87 -21.61
CA VAL A 247 19.69 1.63 -22.24
C VAL A 247 19.43 3.14 -22.21
N GLY A 248 18.17 3.57 -22.23
CA GLY A 248 17.79 4.95 -21.97
C GLY A 248 17.84 5.90 -23.18
N ASP A 249 17.99 5.38 -24.41
CA ASP A 249 17.87 6.17 -25.65
C ASP A 249 16.54 5.86 -26.37
N GLY A 250 15.73 6.91 -26.62
CA GLY A 250 14.43 6.78 -27.28
C GLY A 250 14.54 6.25 -28.72
N SER A 251 15.69 6.44 -29.38
CA SER A 251 15.96 5.94 -30.72
C SER A 251 16.21 4.42 -30.73
N ASP A 252 16.83 3.89 -29.68
CA ASP A 252 17.05 2.45 -29.49
C ASP A 252 15.72 1.71 -29.28
N ILE A 253 14.75 2.32 -28.59
CA ILE A 253 13.41 1.74 -28.42
C ILE A 253 12.70 1.62 -29.77
N ARG A 254 12.84 2.63 -30.65
CA ARG A 254 12.23 2.61 -31.98
C ARG A 254 12.83 1.49 -32.83
N GLU A 255 14.16 1.40 -32.90
CA GLU A 255 14.83 0.36 -33.68
C GLU A 255 14.55 -1.05 -33.13
N ALA A 256 14.46 -1.20 -31.80
CA ALA A 256 14.08 -2.46 -31.17
C ALA A 256 12.69 -2.96 -31.64
N MET A 257 11.73 -2.06 -31.88
CA MET A 257 10.41 -2.45 -32.42
C MET A 257 10.49 -2.93 -33.87
N ARG A 258 11.41 -2.36 -34.66
CA ARG A 258 11.70 -2.84 -36.01
C ARG A 258 12.33 -4.23 -35.99
N ASP A 259 13.31 -4.43 -35.12
CA ASP A 259 14.07 -5.68 -34.99
C ASP A 259 13.21 -6.82 -34.45
N CYS A 260 12.25 -6.53 -33.56
CA CYS A 260 11.30 -7.52 -33.06
C CYS A 260 10.18 -7.86 -34.06
N GLY A 261 10.10 -7.15 -35.19
CA GLY A 261 9.15 -7.41 -36.28
C GLY A 261 7.84 -6.63 -36.21
N ASP A 262 7.70 -5.65 -35.31
CA ASP A 262 6.52 -4.80 -35.20
C ASP A 262 6.69 -3.50 -36.02
N SER A 263 6.50 -3.63 -37.33
CA SER A 263 6.61 -2.49 -38.25
C SER A 263 5.55 -1.41 -38.00
N ALA A 264 4.42 -1.76 -37.40
CA ALA A 264 3.35 -0.81 -37.08
C ALA A 264 3.75 0.08 -35.89
N ALA A 265 4.30 -0.52 -34.83
CA ALA A 265 4.87 0.21 -33.70
C ALA A 265 6.02 1.13 -34.15
N HIS A 266 6.94 0.62 -34.96
CA HIS A 266 8.05 1.41 -35.52
C HIS A 266 7.55 2.62 -36.34
N ALA A 267 6.61 2.39 -37.28
CA ALA A 267 6.04 3.45 -38.11
C ALA A 267 5.25 4.48 -37.28
N ARG A 268 4.70 4.07 -36.13
CA ARG A 268 3.97 4.99 -35.26
C ARG A 268 4.90 5.87 -34.42
N ALA A 269 6.02 5.31 -33.97
CA ALA A 269 7.07 6.01 -33.25
C ALA A 269 7.96 6.88 -34.17
N SER A 270 7.89 6.73 -35.49
CA SER A 270 8.77 7.48 -36.40
C SER A 270 8.39 8.95 -36.58
N GLU A 271 7.12 9.34 -36.38
CA GLU A 271 6.69 10.74 -36.55
C GLU A 271 5.76 11.21 -35.40
N PRO A 272 6.10 12.31 -34.71
CA PRO A 272 5.25 12.86 -33.66
C PRO A 272 3.98 13.48 -34.25
N SER A 273 2.83 13.09 -33.70
CA SER A 273 1.52 13.50 -34.20
C SER A 273 0.68 14.21 -33.13
N TRP A 274 -0.23 15.07 -33.59
CA TRP A 274 -1.24 15.68 -32.71
C TRP A 274 -2.20 14.65 -32.09
N GLY A 275 -2.36 13.49 -32.71
CA GLY A 275 -3.10 12.37 -32.13
C GLY A 275 -2.44 11.85 -30.84
N GLN A 276 -1.11 11.73 -30.81
CA GLN A 276 -0.38 11.32 -29.60
C GLN A 276 -0.50 12.37 -28.49
N VAL A 277 -0.38 13.67 -28.80
CA VAL A 277 -0.61 14.74 -27.82
C VAL A 277 -2.04 14.65 -27.23
N GLY A 278 -3.04 14.47 -28.09
CA GLY A 278 -4.43 14.29 -27.65
C GLY A 278 -4.63 13.05 -26.76
N SER A 279 -4.03 11.92 -27.14
CA SER A 279 -4.05 10.68 -26.34
C SER A 279 -3.36 10.85 -24.99
N GLY A 280 -2.22 11.55 -24.95
CA GLY A 280 -1.48 11.85 -23.74
C GLY A 280 -2.32 12.64 -22.74
N LEU A 281 -2.99 13.69 -23.23
CA LEU A 281 -3.89 14.49 -22.40
C LEU A 281 -5.08 13.68 -21.85
N VAL A 282 -5.63 12.75 -22.64
CA VAL A 282 -6.69 11.85 -22.15
C VAL A 282 -6.16 10.89 -21.07
N ILE A 283 -4.97 10.31 -21.27
CA ILE A 283 -4.31 9.41 -20.31
C ILE A 283 -3.98 10.15 -19.00
N ILE A 284 -3.47 11.38 -19.08
CA ILE A 284 -3.21 12.25 -17.92
C ILE A 284 -4.48 12.51 -17.11
N LEU A 285 -5.64 12.63 -17.75
CA LEU A 285 -6.90 12.90 -17.06
C LEU A 285 -7.55 11.62 -16.49
N LEU A 286 -7.50 10.51 -17.24
CA LEU A 286 -8.22 9.28 -16.88
C LEU A 286 -7.40 8.34 -16.00
N SER A 287 -6.10 8.18 -16.24
CA SER A 287 -5.27 7.26 -15.44
C SER A 287 -5.24 7.62 -13.95
N PRO A 288 -5.15 8.90 -13.53
CA PRO A 288 -5.21 9.25 -12.12
C PRO A 288 -6.55 8.90 -11.46
N LEU A 289 -7.65 8.85 -12.20
CA LEU A 289 -8.94 8.43 -11.66
C LEU A 289 -8.95 6.93 -11.34
N ALA A 290 -8.30 6.12 -12.17
CA ALA A 290 -8.13 4.69 -11.91
C ALA A 290 -7.19 4.46 -10.72
N SER A 291 -6.03 5.13 -10.68
CA SER A 291 -5.09 4.99 -9.57
C SER A 291 -5.60 5.60 -8.25
N LEU A 292 -6.53 6.56 -8.29
CA LEU A 292 -7.16 7.12 -7.09
C LEU A 292 -7.88 6.05 -6.26
N VAL A 293 -8.55 5.08 -6.90
CA VAL A 293 -9.25 3.99 -6.18
C VAL A 293 -8.25 3.15 -5.40
N LEU A 294 -7.13 2.79 -6.03
CA LEU A 294 -6.04 2.05 -5.39
C LEU A 294 -5.45 2.82 -4.21
N VAL A 295 -5.14 4.10 -4.41
CA VAL A 295 -4.59 4.96 -3.36
C VAL A 295 -5.57 5.10 -2.18
N ILE A 296 -6.87 5.22 -2.44
CA ILE A 296 -7.89 5.27 -1.38
C ILE A 296 -7.90 3.96 -0.58
N LEU A 297 -7.87 2.80 -1.25
CA LEU A 297 -7.83 1.50 -0.58
C LEU A 297 -6.56 1.36 0.27
N SER A 298 -5.40 1.69 -0.28
CA SER A 298 -4.11 1.71 0.43
C SER A 298 -4.14 2.61 1.66
N PHE A 299 -4.72 3.80 1.54
CA PHE A 299 -4.90 4.71 2.68
C PHE A 299 -5.83 4.12 3.75
N MET A 300 -6.89 3.42 3.35
CA MET A 300 -7.80 2.76 4.29
C MET A 300 -7.12 1.61 5.04
N ILE A 301 -6.21 0.87 4.40
CA ILE A 301 -5.38 -0.16 5.04
C ILE A 301 -4.51 0.49 6.13
N VAL A 302 -3.73 1.51 5.78
CA VAL A 302 -2.84 2.21 6.73
C VAL A 302 -3.63 2.81 7.90
N ARG A 303 -4.74 3.49 7.58
CA ARG A 303 -5.63 4.08 8.59
C ARG A 303 -6.15 3.03 9.58
N ASP A 304 -6.66 1.91 9.08
CA ASP A 304 -7.24 0.88 9.94
C ASP A 304 -6.17 0.16 10.76
N GLY A 305 -4.93 0.03 10.25
CA GLY A 305 -3.79 -0.43 11.04
C GLY A 305 -3.45 0.53 12.18
N CYS A 306 -3.43 1.85 11.93
CA CYS A 306 -3.28 2.85 12.99
C CYS A 306 -4.42 2.78 14.04
N TYR A 307 -5.66 2.52 13.60
CA TYR A 307 -6.79 2.30 14.53
C TYR A 307 -6.59 1.04 15.38
N ALA A 308 -6.11 -0.05 14.79
CA ALA A 308 -5.83 -1.28 15.53
C ALA A 308 -4.72 -1.07 16.58
N ILE A 309 -3.66 -0.32 16.24
CA ILE A 309 -2.59 0.04 17.18
C ILE A 309 -3.14 0.89 18.33
N TYR A 310 -3.97 1.89 18.02
CA TYR A 310 -4.60 2.74 19.02
C TYR A 310 -5.43 1.92 20.03
N HIS A 311 -6.31 1.04 19.53
CA HIS A 311 -7.09 0.18 20.40
C HIS A 311 -6.23 -0.85 21.13
N GLY A 312 -5.19 -1.38 20.47
CA GLY A 312 -4.09 -2.15 21.04
C GLY A 312 -3.51 -1.53 22.30
N PHE A 313 -3.14 -0.27 22.18
CA PHE A 313 -2.57 0.51 23.27
C PHE A 313 -3.60 0.79 24.38
N MET A 314 -4.84 1.13 24.01
CA MET A 314 -5.90 1.41 24.98
C MET A 314 -6.33 0.16 25.77
N MET A 315 -6.15 -1.05 25.22
CA MET A 315 -6.37 -2.31 25.94
C MET A 315 -5.49 -2.45 27.19
N ILE A 316 -4.32 -1.81 27.26
CA ILE A 316 -3.43 -1.84 28.44
C ILE A 316 -4.19 -1.35 29.68
N PHE A 317 -4.89 -0.22 29.59
CA PHE A 317 -5.68 0.32 30.72
C PHE A 317 -6.86 -0.58 31.08
N GLY A 318 -7.46 -1.22 30.07
CA GLY A 318 -8.52 -2.19 30.24
C GLY A 318 -8.03 -3.42 31.02
N PHE A 319 -6.94 -4.05 30.60
CA PHE A 319 -6.42 -5.25 31.26
C PHE A 319 -5.76 -4.96 32.62
N ALA A 320 -5.15 -3.78 32.79
CA ALA A 320 -4.49 -3.43 34.06
C ALA A 320 -5.49 -3.10 35.18
N ALA A 321 -6.66 -2.53 34.86
CA ALA A 321 -7.64 -2.15 35.87
C ALA A 321 -9.09 -2.20 35.38
N GLY A 322 -9.37 -1.65 34.19
CA GLY A 322 -10.73 -1.38 33.74
C GLY A 322 -11.63 -2.62 33.63
N GLY A 323 -11.05 -3.77 33.27
CA GLY A 323 -11.75 -5.03 33.07
C GLY A 323 -12.26 -5.68 34.35
N PHE A 324 -11.67 -5.36 35.51
CA PHE A 324 -12.11 -5.90 36.80
C PHE A 324 -13.34 -5.19 37.37
N ILE A 325 -13.60 -3.95 36.93
CA ILE A 325 -14.65 -3.09 37.47
C ILE A 325 -15.88 -3.16 36.56
N TYR A 326 -17.01 -3.67 37.10
CA TYR A 326 -18.26 -3.77 36.36
C TYR A 326 -18.75 -2.39 35.88
N GLY A 327 -19.12 -2.29 34.60
CA GLY A 327 -19.76 -1.11 34.02
C GLY A 327 -18.99 -0.50 32.85
N PRO A 328 -18.89 0.84 32.74
CA PRO A 328 -18.29 1.53 31.59
C PRO A 328 -16.84 1.13 31.31
N THR A 329 -16.05 0.86 32.36
CA THR A 329 -14.63 0.45 32.27
C THR A 329 -14.45 -0.94 31.67
N GLN A 330 -15.36 -1.86 31.98
CA GLN A 330 -15.39 -3.19 31.40
C GLN A 330 -15.79 -3.13 29.92
N ASN A 331 -16.81 -2.34 29.60
CA ASN A 331 -17.23 -2.08 28.23
C ASN A 331 -16.12 -1.41 27.41
N PHE A 332 -15.30 -0.56 28.03
CA PHE A 332 -14.13 0.02 27.39
C PHE A 332 -13.13 -1.06 26.97
N LEU A 333 -12.80 -2.03 27.84
CA LEU A 333 -11.91 -3.14 27.45
C LEU A 333 -12.50 -3.94 26.29
N ILE A 334 -13.77 -4.35 26.39
CA ILE A 334 -14.44 -5.16 25.36
C ILE A 334 -14.45 -4.42 24.02
N ARG A 335 -14.79 -3.13 24.02
CA ARG A 335 -14.82 -2.31 22.81
C ARG A 335 -13.45 -2.25 22.16
N ASN A 336 -12.39 -1.94 22.91
CA ASN A 336 -11.05 -1.89 22.34
C ASN A 336 -10.59 -3.23 21.77
N VAL A 337 -10.88 -4.35 22.45
CA VAL A 337 -10.60 -5.69 21.91
C VAL A 337 -11.33 -5.90 20.59
N VAL A 338 -12.64 -5.70 20.57
CA VAL A 338 -13.47 -5.90 19.37
C VAL A 338 -13.06 -4.97 18.23
N ASP A 339 -12.84 -3.69 18.52
CA ASP A 339 -12.45 -2.70 17.52
C ASP A 339 -11.08 -3.00 16.92
N ALA A 340 -10.13 -3.55 17.69
CA ALA A 340 -8.84 -4.03 17.18
C ALA A 340 -9.02 -5.21 16.20
N PHE A 341 -9.82 -6.22 16.57
CA PHE A 341 -10.14 -7.35 15.68
C PHE A 341 -10.88 -6.92 14.41
N VAL A 342 -11.85 -6.02 14.54
CA VAL A 342 -12.62 -5.49 13.40
C VAL A 342 -11.73 -4.63 12.50
N ALA A 343 -10.79 -3.87 13.06
CA ALA A 343 -9.81 -3.12 12.27
C ALA A 343 -8.90 -4.05 11.46
N ALA A 344 -8.37 -5.10 12.08
CA ALA A 344 -7.55 -6.10 11.38
C ALA A 344 -8.33 -6.81 10.27
N GLY A 345 -9.57 -7.24 10.55
CA GLY A 345 -10.44 -7.85 9.53
C GLY A 345 -10.77 -6.92 8.37
N ARG A 346 -10.95 -5.60 8.63
CA ARG A 346 -11.13 -4.60 7.57
C ARG A 346 -9.88 -4.44 6.71
N MET A 347 -8.68 -4.45 7.30
CA MET A 347 -7.43 -4.40 6.53
C MET A 347 -7.29 -5.61 5.59
N SER A 348 -7.58 -6.81 6.08
CA SER A 348 -7.60 -8.01 5.22
C SER A 348 -8.57 -7.85 4.07
N ALA A 349 -9.80 -7.37 4.34
CA ALA A 349 -10.80 -7.14 3.31
C ALA A 349 -10.33 -6.12 2.27
N PHE A 350 -9.75 -4.99 2.68
CA PHE A 350 -9.24 -3.97 1.74
C PHE A 350 -8.05 -4.47 0.91
N THR A 351 -7.19 -5.31 1.48
CA THR A 351 -6.09 -5.95 0.74
C THR A 351 -6.63 -6.93 -0.31
N ILE A 352 -7.67 -7.69 0.01
CA ILE A 352 -8.35 -8.55 -0.98
C ILE A 352 -8.98 -7.70 -2.08
N PHE A 353 -9.68 -6.61 -1.74
CA PHE A 353 -10.26 -5.71 -2.73
C PHE A 353 -9.21 -5.07 -3.63
N LEU A 354 -8.04 -4.73 -3.08
CA LEU A 354 -6.90 -4.25 -3.84
C LEU A 354 -6.48 -5.29 -4.90
N GLY A 355 -6.29 -6.55 -4.51
CA GLY A 355 -5.95 -7.64 -5.43
C GLY A 355 -7.03 -7.97 -6.47
N VAL A 356 -8.31 -7.82 -6.11
CA VAL A 356 -9.42 -7.94 -7.08
C VAL A 356 -9.39 -6.80 -8.09
N TYR A 357 -9.06 -5.58 -7.64
CA TYR A 357 -9.00 -4.42 -8.51
C TYR A 357 -7.82 -4.50 -9.50
N THR A 358 -6.66 -5.01 -9.08
CA THR A 358 -5.53 -5.24 -9.99
C THR A 358 -5.88 -6.24 -11.09
N LEU A 359 -6.56 -7.34 -10.74
CA LEU A 359 -7.10 -8.31 -11.71
C LEU A 359 -8.10 -7.69 -12.67
N PHE A 360 -8.98 -6.84 -12.15
CA PHE A 360 -9.95 -6.14 -12.97
C PHE A 360 -9.25 -5.24 -14.01
N LEU A 361 -8.24 -4.47 -13.59
CA LEU A 361 -7.45 -3.64 -14.50
C LEU A 361 -6.76 -4.49 -15.58
N ASN A 362 -6.11 -5.59 -15.18
CA ASN A 362 -5.43 -6.48 -16.13
C ASN A 362 -6.39 -7.03 -17.19
N ASN A 363 -7.56 -7.53 -16.77
CA ASN A 363 -8.57 -8.04 -17.69
C ASN A 363 -9.14 -6.94 -18.60
N LEU A 364 -9.28 -5.72 -18.10
CA LEU A 364 -9.77 -4.58 -18.87
C LEU A 364 -8.79 -4.22 -20.01
N PHE A 365 -7.49 -4.17 -19.74
CA PHE A 365 -6.47 -3.92 -20.77
C PHE A 365 -6.37 -5.06 -21.78
N LEU A 366 -6.48 -6.31 -21.33
CA LEU A 366 -6.51 -7.48 -22.23
C LEU A 366 -7.71 -7.45 -23.17
N GLN A 367 -8.90 -7.06 -22.69
CA GLN A 367 -10.12 -6.98 -23.49
C GLN A 367 -10.17 -5.75 -24.41
N ALA A 368 -9.63 -4.62 -23.98
CA ALA A 368 -9.62 -3.38 -24.76
C ALA A 368 -8.73 -3.47 -26.02
N GLY A 369 -7.90 -4.50 -26.15
CA GLY A 369 -7.00 -4.62 -27.29
C GLY A 369 -5.75 -3.75 -27.15
N GLY A 370 -5.64 -2.99 -26.07
CA GLY A 370 -4.65 -1.97 -25.78
C GLY A 370 -5.32 -0.82 -25.03
#